data_AF-A0A371PRI2-F1
#
_entry.id   AF-A0A371PRI2-F1
#
_cell.length_a   1.000
_cell.length_b   1.000
_cell.length_c   1.000
_cell.angle_alpha   90.00
_cell.angle_beta   90.00
_cell.angle_gamma   90.00
#
_symmetry.space_group_name_H-M   'P 1'
#
loop_
_entity.id
_entity.type
_entity.pdbx_description
1 polymer ?
#
loop_
_entity_poly.entity_id
_entity_poly.type
_entity_poly.pdbx_seq_one_letter_code
_entity_poly.pdbx_strand_id
1 'polypeptide(L)'
;MSEYLSVARRMWHVLEPLHATLYFAPEARQVAADLGYDVATRWPSYFAWRTAPLGAAGPELVAATYYSFSPRLIARHIPQIWTVAEPAKVLDARLLAMDRALTSLIGGRLSAAQLGEAARLARQAAENAGPAA
;
A
#
# COMPACT_ATOMS: atom_id res chain seq x y z
N MET A 1 4.68 27.19 9.45
CA MET A 1 3.40 26.47 9.18
C MET A 1 3.05 26.41 7.70
N SER A 2 2.97 27.53 6.97
CA SER A 2 2.61 27.54 5.53
C SER A 2 3.58 26.74 4.64
N GLU A 3 4.90 26.89 4.85
CA GLU A 3 5.90 26.11 4.10
C GLU A 3 5.78 24.60 4.36
N TYR A 4 5.59 24.19 5.61
CA TYR A 4 5.40 22.78 5.96
C TYR A 4 4.19 22.19 5.23
N LEU A 5 3.06 22.90 5.21
CA LEU A 5 1.86 22.45 4.49
C LEU A 5 2.10 22.38 2.97
N SER A 6 2.87 23.31 2.40
CA SER A 6 3.28 23.28 0.99
C SER A 6 4.19 22.10 0.66
N VAL A 7 5.20 21.82 1.50
CA VAL A 7 6.07 20.63 1.36
C VAL A 7 5.27 19.35 1.49
N ALA A 8 4.43 19.22 2.53
CA ALA A 8 3.58 18.06 2.74
C ALA A 8 2.64 17.84 1.53
N ARG A 9 2.08 18.91 0.96
CA ARG A 9 1.22 18.78 -0.22
C ARG A 9 1.98 18.31 -1.45
N ARG A 10 3.18 18.85 -1.70
CA ARG A 10 4.06 18.42 -2.80
C ARG A 10 4.48 16.96 -2.65
N MET A 11 4.87 16.56 -1.44
CA MET A 11 5.25 15.16 -1.16
C MET A 11 4.10 14.20 -1.38
N TRP A 12 2.89 14.57 -0.98
CA TRP A 12 1.73 13.75 -1.31
C TRP A 12 1.52 13.59 -2.82
N HIS A 13 1.66 14.64 -3.64
CA HIS A 13 1.52 14.49 -5.10
C HIS A 13 2.55 13.54 -5.71
N VAL A 14 3.75 13.44 -5.11
CA VAL A 14 4.81 12.53 -5.56
C VAL A 14 4.55 11.09 -5.08
N LEU A 15 4.10 10.92 -3.84
CA LEU A 15 3.93 9.60 -3.23
C LEU A 15 2.58 8.95 -3.55
N GLU A 16 1.53 9.75 -3.76
CA GLU A 16 0.18 9.26 -4.01
C GLU A 16 0.10 8.34 -5.22
N PRO A 17 0.71 8.63 -6.40
CA PRO A 17 0.68 7.70 -7.52
C PRO A 17 1.28 6.33 -7.20
N LEU A 18 2.37 6.29 -6.42
CA LEU A 18 3.00 5.04 -5.98
C LEU A 18 2.09 4.27 -5.01
N HIS A 19 1.47 4.98 -4.05
CA HIS A 19 0.56 4.38 -3.08
C HIS A 19 -0.74 3.87 -3.73
N ALA A 20 -1.35 4.71 -4.58
CA ALA A 20 -2.61 4.44 -5.24
C ALA A 20 -2.52 3.23 -6.19
N THR A 21 -1.35 3.01 -6.82
CA THR A 21 -1.13 1.89 -7.76
C THR A 21 -1.57 0.55 -7.18
N LEU A 22 -1.29 0.28 -5.90
CA LEU A 22 -1.69 -0.96 -5.23
C LEU A 22 -3.21 -1.22 -5.23
N TYR A 23 -4.02 -0.16 -5.21
CA TYR A 23 -5.48 -0.30 -5.11
C TYR A 23 -6.17 -0.34 -6.47
N PHE A 24 -5.49 0.08 -7.54
CA PHE A 24 -6.09 0.25 -8.87
C PHE A 24 -5.45 -0.60 -9.96
N ALA A 25 -4.21 -1.07 -9.79
CA ALA A 25 -3.52 -1.87 -10.79
C ALA A 25 -4.25 -3.21 -11.03
N PRO A 26 -4.45 -3.62 -12.29
CA PRO A 26 -5.05 -4.92 -12.61
C PRO A 26 -4.20 -6.08 -12.06
N GLU A 27 -2.88 -5.94 -12.02
CA GLU A 27 -1.98 -6.93 -11.43
C GLU A 27 -2.23 -7.09 -9.92
N ALA A 28 -2.46 -6.00 -9.20
CA ALA A 28 -2.78 -6.04 -7.77
C ALA A 28 -4.15 -6.67 -7.49
N ARG A 29 -5.13 -6.40 -8.36
CA ARG A 29 -6.43 -7.08 -8.32
C ARG A 29 -6.29 -8.58 -8.55
N GLN A 30 -5.46 -8.99 -9.53
CA GLN A 30 -5.23 -10.41 -9.80
C GLN A 30 -4.55 -11.09 -8.61
N VAL A 31 -3.52 -10.48 -8.03
CA VAL A 31 -2.83 -11.03 -6.85
C VAL A 31 -3.77 -11.13 -5.63
N ALA A 32 -4.69 -10.18 -5.44
CA ALA A 32 -5.72 -10.31 -4.41
C ALA A 32 -6.64 -11.52 -4.66
N ALA A 33 -7.06 -11.72 -5.91
CA ALA A 33 -7.89 -12.86 -6.29
C ALA A 33 -7.16 -14.19 -6.09
N ASP A 34 -5.87 -14.25 -6.44
CA ASP A 34 -5.02 -15.43 -6.25
C ASP A 34 -4.85 -15.79 -4.75
N LEU A 35 -4.87 -14.79 -3.86
CA LEU A 35 -4.93 -15.00 -2.40
C LEU A 35 -6.30 -15.51 -1.91
N GLY A 36 -7.34 -15.47 -2.74
CA GLY A 36 -8.70 -15.88 -2.39
C GLY A 36 -9.61 -14.74 -1.93
N TYR A 37 -9.20 -13.46 -2.07
CA TYR A 37 -10.10 -12.35 -1.78
C TYR A 37 -11.17 -12.23 -2.86
N ASP A 38 -12.40 -11.92 -2.44
CA ASP A 38 -13.43 -11.46 -3.36
C ASP A 38 -13.02 -10.11 -3.95
N VAL A 39 -12.89 -10.08 -5.28
CA VAL A 39 -12.54 -8.91 -6.08
C VAL A 39 -13.72 -8.38 -6.91
N ALA A 40 -14.93 -8.90 -6.72
CA ALA A 40 -16.14 -8.33 -7.33
C ALA A 40 -16.40 -6.90 -6.79
N THR A 41 -16.05 -6.67 -5.52
CA THR A 41 -16.00 -5.33 -4.92
C THR A 41 -14.57 -4.99 -4.51
N ARG A 42 -14.27 -3.70 -4.34
CA ARG A 42 -12.93 -3.27 -3.93
C ARG A 42 -12.62 -3.54 -2.45
N TRP A 43 -13.63 -3.74 -1.61
CA TRP A 43 -13.47 -3.59 -0.17
C TRP A 43 -12.67 -4.70 0.53
N PRO A 44 -12.86 -6.00 0.22
CA PRO A 44 -12.12 -7.06 0.89
C PRO A 44 -10.61 -6.90 0.72
N SER A 45 -10.14 -6.76 -0.53
CA SER A 45 -8.72 -6.57 -0.83
C SER A 45 -8.20 -5.20 -0.37
N TYR A 46 -9.00 -4.14 -0.46
CA TYR A 46 -8.63 -2.81 0.07
C TYR A 46 -8.30 -2.85 1.56
N PHE A 47 -9.18 -3.45 2.36
CA PHE A 47 -8.97 -3.56 3.80
C PHE A 47 -7.81 -4.50 4.13
N ALA A 48 -7.59 -5.57 3.35
CA ALA A 48 -6.41 -6.43 3.50
C ALA A 48 -5.11 -5.65 3.26
N TRP A 49 -4.97 -5.02 2.08
CA TRP A 49 -3.78 -4.26 1.69
C TRP A 49 -3.42 -3.16 2.67
N ARG A 50 -4.42 -2.40 3.11
CA ARG A 50 -4.21 -1.23 3.95
C ARG A 50 -3.95 -1.62 5.40
N THR A 51 -4.58 -2.69 5.90
CA THR A 51 -4.54 -3.06 7.33
C THR A 51 -3.40 -4.00 7.67
N ALA A 52 -2.92 -4.82 6.73
CA ALA A 52 -1.88 -5.82 7.01
C ALA A 52 -0.61 -5.29 7.73
N PRO A 53 -0.13 -4.04 7.51
CA PRO A 53 0.97 -3.48 8.28
C PRO A 53 0.71 -3.35 9.80
N LEU A 54 -0.55 -3.32 10.23
CA LEU A 54 -0.95 -3.31 11.64
C LEU A 54 -1.07 -4.74 12.23
N GLY A 55 -0.73 -5.78 11.47
CA GLY A 55 -0.98 -7.17 11.83
C GLY A 55 -2.46 -7.53 11.73
N ALA A 56 -2.89 -8.53 12.51
CA ALA A 56 -4.27 -9.03 12.52
C ALA A 56 -5.18 -8.13 13.38
N ALA A 57 -5.15 -6.82 13.12
CA ALA A 57 -5.88 -5.83 13.88
C ALA A 57 -7.39 -6.06 13.83
N GLY A 58 -8.04 -5.85 14.98
CA GLY A 58 -9.50 -5.87 15.13
C GLY A 58 -10.17 -4.57 14.65
N PRO A 59 -11.51 -4.55 14.52
CA PRO A 59 -12.24 -3.44 13.91
C PRO A 59 -12.08 -2.12 14.65
N GLU A 60 -11.89 -2.12 15.97
CA GLU A 60 -11.71 -0.91 16.78
C GLU A 60 -10.39 -0.19 16.45
N LEU A 61 -9.28 -0.93 16.39
CA LEU A 61 -7.96 -0.38 16.05
C LEU A 61 -7.94 0.14 14.60
N VAL A 62 -8.60 -0.58 13.69
CA VAL A 62 -8.73 -0.14 12.30
C VAL A 62 -9.58 1.13 12.22
N ALA A 63 -10.70 1.20 12.93
CA ALA A 63 -11.54 2.40 12.95
C ALA A 63 -10.81 3.62 13.52
N ALA A 64 -10.02 3.43 14.59
CA ALA A 64 -9.22 4.50 15.18
C ALA A 64 -8.16 5.06 14.21
N THR A 65 -7.61 4.22 13.34
CA THR A 65 -6.57 4.63 12.37
C THR A 65 -7.15 5.12 11.03
N TYR A 66 -8.41 4.77 10.71
CA TYR A 66 -9.05 5.06 9.43
C TYR A 66 -10.14 6.13 9.59
N TYR A 67 -9.77 7.29 10.13
CA TYR A 67 -10.68 8.40 10.49
C TYR A 67 -11.62 8.88 9.36
N SER A 68 -11.37 8.51 8.10
CA SER A 68 -12.24 8.82 6.95
C SER A 68 -13.30 7.74 6.63
N PHE A 69 -13.35 6.64 7.39
CA PHE A 69 -14.23 5.51 7.14
C PHE A 69 -15.32 5.38 8.20
N SER A 70 -16.51 4.95 7.78
CA SER A 70 -17.57 4.56 8.72
C SER A 70 -17.13 3.34 9.52
N PRO A 71 -17.19 3.37 10.87
CA PRO A 71 -16.91 2.20 11.70
C PRO A 71 -17.79 0.99 11.33
N ARG A 72 -19.04 1.23 10.88
CA ARG A 72 -19.95 0.18 10.40
C ARG A 72 -19.44 -0.51 9.14
N LEU A 73 -18.78 0.23 8.23
CA LEU A 73 -18.21 -0.36 7.02
C LEU A 73 -16.97 -1.21 7.37
N ILE A 74 -16.16 -0.74 8.32
CA ILE A 74 -14.98 -1.46 8.81
C ILE A 74 -15.40 -2.78 9.46
N ALA A 75 -16.37 -2.74 10.38
CA ALA A 75 -16.87 -3.93 11.08
C ALA A 75 -17.52 -5.00 10.19
N ARG A 76 -17.86 -4.66 8.94
CA ARG A 76 -18.34 -5.64 7.94
C ARG A 76 -17.22 -6.48 7.31
N HIS A 77 -15.99 -5.96 7.33
CA HIS A 77 -14.85 -6.59 6.64
C HIS A 77 -13.76 -7.03 7.64
N ILE A 78 -13.60 -6.30 8.74
CA ILE A 78 -12.64 -6.60 9.79
C ILE A 78 -13.40 -7.24 10.96
N PRO A 79 -12.97 -8.40 11.48
CA PRO A 79 -11.72 -9.12 11.17
C PRO A 79 -11.82 -10.17 10.04
N GLN A 80 -12.95 -10.28 9.34
CA GLN A 80 -13.25 -11.37 8.40
C GLN A 80 -12.23 -11.52 7.28
N ILE A 81 -11.60 -10.45 6.81
CA ILE A 81 -10.53 -10.53 5.79
C ILE A 81 -9.33 -11.42 6.21
N TRP A 82 -9.13 -11.65 7.51
CA TRP A 82 -8.05 -12.49 8.03
C TRP A 82 -8.34 -13.99 7.95
N THR A 83 -9.58 -14.38 7.65
CA THR A 83 -9.91 -15.78 7.36
C THR A 83 -9.46 -16.19 5.96
N VAL A 84 -9.22 -15.23 5.07
CA VAL A 84 -8.72 -15.46 3.70
C VAL A 84 -7.21 -15.61 3.69
N ALA A 85 -6.49 -14.67 4.29
CA ALA A 85 -5.04 -14.69 4.39
C ALA A 85 -4.58 -13.99 5.66
N GLU A 86 -3.52 -14.54 6.29
CA GLU A 86 -2.87 -13.88 7.43
C GLU A 86 -2.08 -12.63 6.98
N PRO A 87 -1.89 -11.64 7.87
CA PRO A 87 -1.25 -10.37 7.51
C PRO A 87 0.11 -10.51 6.81
N ALA A 88 0.94 -11.47 7.22
CA ALA A 88 2.24 -11.72 6.60
C ALA A 88 2.11 -12.09 5.12
N LYS A 89 1.21 -13.03 4.78
CA LYS A 89 0.93 -13.41 3.39
C LYS A 89 0.38 -12.25 2.57
N VAL A 90 -0.45 -11.40 3.19
CA VAL A 90 -0.98 -10.20 2.55
C VAL A 90 0.14 -9.19 2.25
N LEU A 91 1.14 -9.05 3.13
CA LEU A 91 2.31 -8.20 2.88
C LEU A 91 3.21 -8.75 1.76
N ASP A 92 3.46 -10.06 1.73
CA ASP A 92 4.22 -10.70 0.66
C ASP A 92 3.51 -10.52 -0.70
N ALA A 93 2.20 -10.76 -0.73
CA ALA A 93 1.40 -10.57 -1.93
C ALA A 93 1.33 -9.09 -2.35
N ARG A 94 1.32 -8.16 -1.40
CA ARG A 94 1.41 -6.72 -1.70
C ARG A 94 2.72 -6.37 -2.39
N LEU A 95 3.85 -6.97 -1.99
CA LEU A 95 5.14 -6.78 -2.68
C LEU A 95 5.09 -7.37 -4.09
N LEU A 96 4.57 -8.58 -4.26
CA LEU A 96 4.40 -9.22 -5.57
C LEU A 96 3.48 -8.41 -6.50
N ALA A 97 2.38 -7.88 -5.99
CA ALA A 97 1.46 -7.03 -6.72
C ALA A 97 2.16 -5.78 -7.26
N MET A 98 2.96 -5.13 -6.41
CA MET A 98 3.70 -3.95 -6.82
C MET A 98 4.85 -4.25 -7.78
N ASP A 99 5.55 -5.37 -7.59
CA ASP A 99 6.59 -5.82 -8.52
C ASP A 99 6.01 -6.03 -9.93
N ARG A 100 4.88 -6.74 -10.03
CA ARG A 100 4.18 -6.96 -11.31
C ARG A 100 3.69 -5.65 -11.93
N ALA A 101 3.01 -4.79 -11.15
CA ALA A 101 2.46 -3.54 -11.65
C ALA A 101 3.56 -2.57 -12.11
N LEU A 102 4.64 -2.41 -11.35
CA LEU A 102 5.75 -1.55 -11.74
C LEU A 102 6.52 -2.13 -12.93
N THR A 103 6.79 -3.44 -12.96
CA THR A 103 7.41 -4.07 -14.13
C THR A 103 6.58 -3.89 -15.40
N SER A 104 5.25 -3.94 -15.31
CA SER A 104 4.35 -3.64 -16.43
C SER A 104 4.48 -2.19 -16.92
N LEU A 105 4.59 -1.23 -16.00
CA LEU A 105 4.65 0.21 -16.31
C LEU A 105 6.02 0.70 -16.79
N ILE A 106 7.11 0.19 -16.20
CA ILE A 106 8.48 0.69 -16.41
C ILE A 106 9.45 -0.38 -16.94
N GLY A 107 8.97 -1.61 -17.15
CA GLY A 107 9.77 -2.71 -17.68
C GLY A 107 10.43 -2.35 -19.01
N GLY A 108 11.69 -2.74 -19.16
CA GLY A 108 12.50 -2.43 -20.33
C GLY A 108 13.05 -1.00 -20.41
N ARG A 109 12.64 -0.10 -19.50
CA ARG A 109 13.20 1.28 -19.42
C ARG A 109 14.45 1.38 -18.55
N LEU A 110 14.58 0.47 -17.58
CA LEU A 110 15.70 0.38 -16.66
C LEU A 110 16.18 -1.07 -16.57
N SER A 111 17.50 -1.26 -16.52
CA SER A 111 18.07 -2.55 -16.11
C SER A 111 17.86 -2.79 -14.61
N ALA A 112 17.90 -4.06 -14.19
CA ALA A 112 17.84 -4.42 -12.77
C ALA A 112 18.93 -3.73 -11.93
N ALA A 113 20.14 -3.56 -12.50
CA ALA A 113 21.23 -2.85 -11.84
C ALA A 113 20.93 -1.35 -11.63
N GLN A 114 20.40 -0.67 -12.65
CA GLN A 114 20.00 0.74 -12.53
C GLN A 114 18.88 0.94 -11.51
N LEU A 115 17.88 0.04 -11.52
CA LEU A 115 16.79 0.09 -10.55
C LEU A 115 17.31 -0.15 -9.12
N GLY A 116 18.19 -1.14 -8.94
CA GLY A 116 18.82 -1.43 -7.66
C GLY A 116 19.63 -0.24 -7.11
N GLU A 117 20.42 0.41 -7.97
CA GLU A 117 21.18 1.60 -7.58
C GLU A 117 20.27 2.78 -7.24
N ALA A 118 19.24 3.05 -8.04
CA ALA A 118 18.27 4.10 -7.76
C ALA A 118 17.56 3.87 -6.41
N ALA A 119 17.15 2.63 -6.12
CA ALA A 119 16.52 2.27 -4.86
C ALA A 119 17.47 2.46 -3.66
N ARG A 120 18.74 2.07 -3.82
CA ARG A 120 19.78 2.25 -2.79
C ARG A 120 20.02 3.73 -2.49
N LEU A 121 20.17 4.56 -3.52
CA LEU A 121 20.37 6.01 -3.38
C LEU A 121 19.15 6.70 -2.75
N ALA A 122 17.94 6.35 -3.17
CA ALA A 122 16.71 6.89 -2.60
C ALA A 122 16.57 6.53 -1.11
N ARG A 123 16.88 5.28 -0.73
CA ARG A 123 16.91 4.84 0.67
C ARG A 123 17.94 5.65 1.48
N GLN A 124 19.16 5.77 0.97
CA GLN A 124 20.22 6.53 1.65
C GLN A 124 19.81 8.00 1.85
N ALA A 125 19.20 8.64 0.84
CA ALA A 125 18.71 10.01 0.96
C ALA A 125 17.61 10.12 2.04
N ALA A 126 16.67 9.17 2.09
CA ALA A 126 15.60 9.15 3.08
C ALA A 126 16.12 8.92 4.51
N GLU A 127 17.08 8.01 4.70
CA GLU A 127 17.70 7.70 6.00
C GLU A 127 18.54 8.86 6.55
N ASN A 128 19.08 9.71 5.68
CA ASN A 128 19.87 10.89 6.05
C ASN A 128 19.03 12.19 6.06
N ALA A 129 17.74 12.13 5.77
CA ALA A 129 16.86 13.28 5.88
C ALA A 129 16.65 13.60 7.36
N GLY A 130 17.14 14.75 7.81
CA GLY A 130 16.86 15.25 9.16
C GLY A 130 15.37 15.60 9.33
N PRO A 131 14.88 15.71 10.59
CA PRO A 131 13.55 16.27 10.85
C PRO A 131 13.46 17.66 10.22
N ALA A 132 12.34 17.98 9.59
CA ALA A 132 12.07 19.35 9.16
C ALA A 132 12.11 20.26 10.40
N ALA A 133 12.99 21.27 10.38
CA ALA A 133 13.12 22.27 11.44
C ALA A 133 11.88 23.16 11.56
#